data_AF-A0A3D3J6D1-F1
#
_entry.id   AF-A0A3D3J6D1-F1
#
_cell.length_a   1.000
_cell.length_b   1.000
_cell.length_c   1.000
_cell.angle_alpha   90.00
_cell.angle_beta   90.00
_cell.angle_gamma   90.00
#
_symmetry.space_group_name_H-M   'P 1'
#
loop_
_entity.id
_entity.type
_entity.pdbx_description
1 polymer ?
#
loop_
_entity_poly.entity_id
_entity_poly.type
_entity_poly.pdbx_seq_one_letter_code
_entity_poly.pdbx_strand_id
1 'polypeptide(L)'
;MIHCHKCKTQNRADAQKCSQCGKDLLPGSGFGERASGFGCMIVLAALSIPIMYFCSQSAIAVGEGTGFSTALLILGPIFALMFLLFGLILAFRKVPMYERYQKRAERHILLDPQQALVDFTQAIANLPNKTSAIRLKLLKQRAELYTQQEMHNDAQTDYRQALTLADELYNTQPQKEKLQYLEERVNLLEKLGRQDEADLEGLNYTYLAEKALPEKKIAMGVREGIEQANTDSKRNDIHTKRKAILDRGRFKALGYCRKCKTAVELDHTLRCKVNAMHDKVKSIRFVRVEEMDRVKQEISASR
;
A
#
# COMPACT_ATOMS: atom_id res chain seq x y z
N MET A 1 19.26 -0.35 25.94
CA MET A 1 20.61 -0.98 26.01
C MET A 1 20.50 -2.37 25.38
N ILE A 2 21.44 -2.80 24.55
CA ILE A 2 21.27 -4.05 23.78
C ILE A 2 22.07 -5.19 24.41
N HIS A 3 21.41 -6.31 24.73
CA HIS A 3 22.09 -7.52 25.17
C HIS A 3 22.55 -8.35 23.97
N CYS A 4 23.84 -8.72 23.94
CA CYS A 4 24.35 -9.62 22.92
C CYS A 4 23.75 -11.03 23.13
N HIS A 5 23.07 -11.57 22.13
CA HIS A 5 22.48 -12.91 22.24
C HIS A 5 23.52 -14.04 22.42
N LYS A 6 24.79 -13.83 22.03
CA LYS A 6 25.89 -14.82 22.18
C LYS A 6 26.52 -14.80 23.58
N CYS A 7 26.91 -13.64 24.09
CA CYS A 7 27.68 -13.52 25.33
C CYS A 7 26.99 -12.72 26.44
N LYS A 8 25.74 -12.27 26.22
CA LYS A 8 24.88 -11.52 27.15
C LYS A 8 25.39 -10.15 27.61
N THR A 9 26.59 -9.74 27.18
CA THR A 9 27.16 -8.40 27.40
C THR A 9 26.16 -7.32 27.01
N GLN A 10 26.04 -6.32 27.89
CA GLN A 10 25.25 -5.13 27.64
C GLN A 10 26.05 -4.18 26.74
N ASN A 11 25.46 -3.78 25.63
CA ASN A 11 26.05 -2.89 24.64
C ASN A 11 25.25 -1.59 24.55
N ARG A 12 25.91 -0.53 24.07
CA ARG A 12 25.25 0.74 23.77
C ARG A 12 24.13 0.53 22.75
N ALA A 13 23.10 1.38 22.82
CA ALA A 13 21.93 1.31 21.93
C ALA A 13 22.28 1.49 20.44
N ASP A 14 23.32 2.25 20.15
CA ASP A 14 23.85 2.53 18.81
C ASP A 14 24.87 1.47 18.33
N ALA A 15 25.24 0.51 19.17
CA ALA A 15 26.26 -0.47 18.83
C ALA A 15 25.82 -1.39 17.69
N GLN A 16 26.67 -1.52 16.68
CA GLN A 16 26.50 -2.47 15.58
C GLN A 16 27.13 -3.83 15.89
N LYS A 17 28.20 -3.85 16.70
CA LYS A 17 28.89 -5.07 17.11
C LYS A 17 28.98 -5.13 18.64
N CYS A 18 29.00 -6.33 19.18
CA CYS A 18 29.22 -6.55 20.59
C CYS A 18 30.64 -6.13 20.99
N SER A 19 30.78 -5.31 22.04
CA SER A 19 32.07 -4.85 22.55
C SER A 19 32.96 -5.99 23.06
N GLN A 20 32.37 -7.06 23.61
CA GLN A 20 33.11 -8.18 24.17
C GLN A 20 33.46 -9.28 23.14
N CYS A 21 32.50 -9.67 22.29
CA CYS A 21 32.69 -10.81 21.38
C CYS A 21 32.71 -10.46 19.89
N GLY A 22 32.55 -9.18 19.53
CA GLY A 22 32.57 -8.70 18.14
C GLY A 22 31.38 -9.13 17.27
N LYS A 23 30.42 -9.90 17.82
CA LYS A 23 29.26 -10.39 17.05
C LYS A 23 28.37 -9.23 16.62
N ASP A 24 27.90 -9.29 15.37
CA ASP A 24 26.92 -8.32 14.83
C ASP A 24 25.64 -8.34 15.67
N LEU A 25 25.24 -7.16 16.14
CA LEU A 25 24.03 -6.92 16.91
C LEU A 25 22.86 -6.56 16.01
N LEU A 26 23.11 -6.26 14.74
CA LEU A 26 22.08 -5.98 13.75
C LEU A 26 21.65 -7.29 13.07
N PRO A 27 20.37 -7.67 13.15
CA PRO A 27 19.91 -8.88 12.50
C PRO A 27 19.98 -8.72 10.98
N GLY A 28 20.88 -9.48 10.35
CA GLY A 28 20.79 -9.78 8.93
C GLY A 28 19.64 -10.75 8.63
N SER A 29 19.36 -10.99 7.36
CA SER A 29 18.55 -12.15 6.97
C SER A 29 19.24 -13.42 7.46
N GLY A 30 18.47 -14.29 8.12
CA GLY A 30 18.99 -15.52 8.68
C GLY A 30 19.55 -16.43 7.59
N PHE A 31 20.52 -17.27 7.95
CA PHE A 31 21.02 -18.30 7.04
C PHE A 31 19.87 -19.17 6.51
N GLY A 32 18.91 -19.52 7.36
CA GLY A 32 17.72 -20.30 6.99
C GLY A 32 16.82 -19.60 5.95
N GLU A 33 16.60 -18.29 6.06
CA GLU A 33 15.77 -17.53 5.12
C GLU A 33 16.42 -17.49 3.72
N ARG A 34 17.75 -17.30 3.68
CA ARG A 34 18.54 -17.33 2.44
C ARG A 34 18.61 -18.72 1.83
N ALA A 35 18.87 -19.74 2.66
CA ALA A 35 18.94 -21.14 2.22
C ALA A 35 17.58 -21.62 1.69
N SER A 36 16.48 -21.22 2.33
CA SER A 36 15.12 -21.51 1.86
C SER A 36 14.84 -20.86 0.51
N GLY A 37 15.18 -19.56 0.35
CA GLY A 37 15.02 -18.86 -0.92
C GLY A 37 15.84 -19.52 -2.03
N PHE A 38 17.10 -19.85 -1.76
CA PHE A 38 17.97 -20.55 -2.71
C PHE A 38 17.44 -21.95 -3.07
N GLY A 39 17.02 -22.73 -2.08
CA GLY A 39 16.44 -24.06 -2.28
C GLY A 39 15.20 -24.02 -3.18
N CYS A 40 14.32 -23.03 -2.99
CA CYS A 40 13.15 -22.82 -3.86
C CYS A 40 13.58 -22.58 -5.32
N MET A 41 14.60 -21.76 -5.55
CA MET A 41 15.12 -21.52 -6.90
C MET A 41 15.74 -22.77 -7.55
N ILE A 42 16.39 -23.65 -6.77
CA ILE A 42 16.88 -24.95 -7.27
C ILE A 42 15.71 -25.82 -7.74
N VAL A 43 14.63 -25.91 -6.95
CA VAL A 43 13.45 -26.70 -7.33
C VAL A 43 12.83 -26.17 -8.62
N LEU A 44 12.69 -24.84 -8.76
CA LEU A 44 12.19 -24.23 -9.99
C LEU A 44 13.10 -24.51 -11.19
N ALA A 45 14.43 -24.48 -11.00
CA ALA A 45 15.38 -24.83 -12.04
C ALA A 45 15.27 -26.30 -12.47
N ALA A 46 15.06 -27.21 -11.52
CA ALA A 46 14.88 -28.64 -11.81
C ALA A 46 13.57 -28.92 -12.56
N LEU A 47 12.50 -28.16 -12.26
CA LEU A 47 11.19 -28.33 -12.90
C LEU A 47 11.08 -27.65 -14.27
N SER A 48 11.89 -26.63 -14.57
CA SER A 48 11.76 -25.90 -15.84
C SER A 48 12.05 -26.79 -17.07
N ILE A 49 13.03 -27.69 -16.98
CA ILE A 49 13.40 -28.60 -18.07
C ILE A 49 12.25 -29.59 -18.42
N PRO A 50 11.71 -30.39 -17.47
CA PRO A 50 10.64 -31.34 -17.78
C PRO A 50 9.34 -30.63 -18.20
N ILE A 51 9.03 -29.47 -17.63
CA ILE A 51 7.85 -28.68 -18.05
C ILE A 51 8.00 -28.25 -19.51
N MET A 52 9.15 -27.69 -19.89
CA MET A 52 9.36 -27.23 -21.26
C MET A 52 9.42 -28.40 -22.25
N TYR A 53 9.98 -29.54 -21.86
CA TYR A 53 9.90 -30.78 -22.62
C TYR A 53 8.45 -31.25 -22.82
N PHE A 54 7.62 -31.22 -21.78
CA PHE A 54 6.20 -31.60 -21.89
C PHE A 54 5.43 -30.63 -22.81
N CYS A 55 5.69 -29.33 -22.70
CA CYS A 55 5.12 -28.34 -23.61
C CYS A 55 5.58 -28.55 -25.06
N SER A 56 6.85 -28.90 -25.29
CA SER A 56 7.38 -29.13 -26.64
C SER A 56 6.77 -30.37 -27.29
N GLN A 57 6.50 -31.42 -26.51
CA GLN A 57 5.78 -32.61 -26.98
C GLN A 57 4.31 -32.30 -27.28
N SER A 58 3.66 -31.51 -26.43
CA SER A 58 2.27 -31.10 -26.63
C SER A 58 2.11 -30.23 -27.88
N ALA A 59 3.05 -29.32 -28.15
CA ALA A 59 3.09 -28.50 -29.36
C ALA A 59 3.18 -29.35 -30.64
N ILE A 60 4.05 -30.37 -30.64
CA ILE A 60 4.16 -31.32 -31.76
C ILE A 60 2.82 -32.03 -32.00
N ALA A 61 2.14 -32.44 -30.93
CA ALA A 61 0.86 -33.16 -31.03
C ALA A 61 -0.27 -32.31 -31.64
N VAL A 62 -0.22 -30.98 -31.47
CA VAL A 62 -1.23 -30.03 -32.02
C VAL A 62 -0.85 -29.57 -33.45
N GLY A 63 0.26 -30.07 -34.01
CA GLY A 63 0.70 -29.73 -35.37
C GLY A 63 1.38 -28.37 -35.49
N GLU A 64 1.90 -27.82 -34.39
CA GLU A 64 2.74 -26.63 -34.46
C GLU A 64 4.08 -26.95 -35.14
N GLY A 65 4.66 -25.96 -35.81
CA GLY A 65 5.89 -26.13 -36.58
C GLY A 65 7.07 -26.60 -35.72
N THR A 66 7.95 -27.42 -36.31
CA THR A 66 9.15 -27.99 -35.65
C THR A 66 10.05 -26.93 -35.01
N GLY A 67 10.10 -25.72 -35.57
CA GLY A 67 10.85 -24.59 -35.01
C GLY A 67 10.37 -24.11 -33.64
N PHE A 68 9.08 -24.23 -33.33
CA PHE A 68 8.55 -23.83 -32.02
C PHE A 68 8.94 -24.84 -30.93
N SER A 69 8.83 -26.13 -31.25
CA SER A 69 9.22 -27.21 -30.33
C SER A 69 10.72 -27.18 -30.00
N THR A 70 11.59 -26.94 -30.99
CA THR A 70 13.04 -26.79 -30.75
C THR A 70 13.36 -25.57 -29.88
N ALA A 71 12.66 -24.45 -30.10
CA ALA A 71 12.83 -23.27 -29.26
C ALA A 71 12.46 -23.54 -27.78
N LEU A 72 11.37 -24.28 -27.52
CA LEU A 72 10.98 -24.66 -26.15
C LEU A 72 12.03 -25.52 -25.44
N LEU A 73 12.63 -26.48 -26.15
CA LEU A 73 13.70 -27.32 -25.59
C LEU A 73 14.96 -26.52 -25.22
N ILE A 74 15.29 -25.47 -25.97
CA ILE A 74 16.42 -24.57 -25.67
C ILE A 74 16.09 -23.65 -24.48
N LEU A 75 14.85 -23.18 -24.39
CA LEU A 75 14.43 -22.28 -23.31
C LEU A 75 14.45 -22.95 -21.92
N GLY A 76 14.17 -24.26 -21.82
CA GLY A 76 14.20 -24.99 -20.55
C GLY A 76 15.52 -24.85 -19.77
N PRO A 77 16.67 -25.21 -20.36
CA PRO A 77 17.99 -25.01 -19.77
C PRO A 77 18.33 -23.54 -19.48
N ILE A 78 17.92 -22.60 -20.35
CA ILE A 78 18.14 -21.16 -20.12
C ILE A 78 17.41 -20.71 -18.85
N PHE A 79 16.14 -21.09 -18.69
CA PHE A 79 15.39 -20.80 -17.47
C PHE A 79 16.01 -21.45 -16.23
N ALA A 80 16.46 -22.71 -16.34
CA ALA A 80 17.12 -23.40 -15.23
C ALA A 80 18.37 -22.64 -14.76
N LEU A 81 19.23 -22.23 -15.70
CA LEU A 81 20.43 -21.44 -15.41
C LEU A 81 20.07 -20.08 -14.79
N MET A 82 19.09 -19.39 -15.36
CA MET A 82 18.62 -18.09 -14.86
C MET A 82 18.12 -18.20 -13.41
N PHE A 83 17.35 -19.25 -13.08
CA PHE A 83 16.87 -19.49 -11.72
C PHE A 83 18.02 -19.78 -10.74
N LEU A 84 19.03 -20.57 -11.14
CA LEU A 84 20.21 -20.81 -10.30
C LEU A 84 21.00 -19.53 -10.04
N LEU A 85 21.25 -18.72 -11.08
CA LEU A 85 21.95 -17.44 -10.94
C LEU A 85 21.16 -16.46 -10.04
N PHE A 86 19.84 -16.38 -10.22
CA PHE A 86 19.00 -15.55 -9.37
C PHE A 86 18.99 -16.03 -7.92
N GLY A 87 18.94 -17.35 -7.70
CA GLY A 87 19.07 -17.95 -6.37
C GLY A 87 20.38 -17.58 -5.69
N LEU A 88 21.51 -17.63 -6.43
CA LEU A 88 22.82 -17.21 -5.90
C LEU A 88 22.81 -15.71 -5.55
N ILE A 89 22.26 -14.85 -6.43
CA ILE A 89 22.12 -13.42 -6.16
C ILE A 89 21.33 -13.19 -4.87
N LEU A 90 20.20 -13.88 -4.69
CA LEU A 90 19.39 -13.78 -3.47
C LEU A 90 20.14 -14.27 -2.22
N ALA A 91 20.87 -15.38 -2.33
CA ALA A 91 21.64 -15.95 -1.21
C ALA A 91 22.75 -15.00 -0.72
N PHE A 92 23.39 -14.28 -1.64
CA PHE A 92 24.50 -13.39 -1.34
C PHE A 92 24.12 -11.92 -1.21
N ARG A 93 22.87 -11.54 -1.51
CA ARG A 93 22.42 -10.14 -1.41
C ARG A 93 22.64 -9.61 0.01
N LYS A 94 23.41 -8.52 0.11
CA LYS A 94 23.59 -7.80 1.37
C LYS A 94 22.27 -7.14 1.74
N VAL A 95 21.77 -7.42 2.95
CA VAL A 95 20.62 -6.72 3.51
C VAL A 95 21.04 -5.27 3.78
N PRO A 96 20.32 -4.27 3.24
CA PRO A 96 20.64 -2.87 3.43
C PRO A 96 20.55 -2.49 4.91
N MET A 97 21.34 -1.50 5.33
CA MET A 97 21.47 -1.15 6.75
C MET A 97 20.14 -0.74 7.40
N TYR A 98 19.31 0.04 6.70
CA TYR A 98 18.02 0.47 7.24
C TYR A 98 17.09 -0.71 7.58
N GLU A 99 17.09 -1.77 6.76
CA GLU A 99 16.24 -2.95 6.97
C GLU A 99 16.72 -3.75 8.20
N ARG A 100 18.04 -3.78 8.45
CA ARG A 100 18.57 -4.42 9.66
C ARG A 100 18.16 -3.67 10.92
N TYR A 101 18.22 -2.34 10.89
CA TYR A 101 17.74 -1.50 11.98
C TYR A 101 16.23 -1.67 12.19
N GLN A 102 15.44 -1.67 11.12
CA GLN A 102 14.00 -1.93 11.21
C GLN A 102 13.70 -3.29 11.83
N LYS A 103 14.34 -4.37 11.36
CA LYS A 103 14.17 -5.73 11.92
C LYS A 103 14.57 -5.80 13.39
N ARG A 104 15.58 -5.02 13.81
CA ARG A 104 15.97 -4.91 15.22
C ARG A 104 14.90 -4.16 16.02
N ALA A 105 14.44 -3.01 15.52
CA ALA A 105 13.39 -2.21 16.13
C ALA A 105 12.13 -3.05 16.39
N GLU A 106 11.66 -3.79 15.37
CA GLU A 106 10.47 -4.64 15.45
C GLU A 106 10.55 -5.71 16.56
N ARG A 107 11.75 -6.26 16.82
CA ARG A 107 11.98 -7.21 17.92
C ARG A 107 11.98 -6.55 19.29
N HIS A 108 12.30 -5.26 19.35
CA HIS A 108 12.39 -4.50 20.59
C HIS A 108 11.11 -3.77 20.97
N ILE A 109 10.10 -3.67 20.08
CA ILE A 109 8.84 -2.95 20.35
C ILE A 109 8.23 -3.34 21.72
N LEU A 110 8.17 -4.65 22.02
CA LEU A 110 7.57 -5.14 23.27
C LEU A 110 8.55 -5.26 24.44
N LEU A 111 9.86 -5.36 24.15
CA LEU A 111 10.90 -5.66 25.15
C LEU A 111 11.59 -4.40 25.69
N ASP A 112 11.91 -3.47 24.79
CA ASP A 112 12.59 -2.20 25.09
C ASP A 112 12.13 -1.16 24.03
N PRO A 113 10.95 -0.53 24.23
CA PRO A 113 10.39 0.44 23.29
C PRO A 113 11.35 1.60 22.97
N GLN A 114 12.15 2.03 23.95
CA GLN A 114 13.13 3.10 23.77
C GLN A 114 14.24 2.68 22.81
N GLN A 115 14.73 1.44 22.93
CA GLN A 115 15.66 0.89 21.94
C GLN A 115 15.05 0.80 20.54
N ALA A 116 13.77 0.41 20.43
CA ALA A 116 13.09 0.34 19.15
C ALA A 116 12.97 1.73 18.49
N LEU A 117 12.71 2.80 19.25
CA LEU A 117 12.71 4.18 18.74
C LEU A 117 14.07 4.62 18.20
N VAL A 118 15.17 4.28 18.90
CA VAL A 118 16.54 4.53 18.43
C VAL A 118 16.79 3.79 17.11
N ASP A 119 16.38 2.53 17.03
CA ASP A 119 16.57 1.72 15.83
C ASP A 119 15.74 2.21 14.64
N PHE A 120 14.48 2.60 14.83
CA PHE A 120 13.70 3.24 13.77
C PHE A 120 14.33 4.54 13.30
N THR A 121 14.88 5.34 14.22
CA THR A 121 15.59 6.57 13.88
C THR A 121 16.83 6.30 13.03
N GLN A 122 17.61 5.29 13.39
CA GLN A 122 18.75 4.84 12.58
C GLN A 122 18.30 4.27 11.22
N ALA A 123 17.19 3.53 11.17
CA ALA A 123 16.63 3.04 9.92
C ALA A 123 16.32 4.22 8.97
N ILE A 124 15.60 5.23 9.46
CA ILE A 124 15.24 6.43 8.68
C ILE A 124 16.49 7.20 8.23
N ALA A 125 17.50 7.34 9.09
CA ALA A 125 18.75 8.03 8.77
C ALA A 125 19.58 7.31 7.68
N ASN A 126 19.49 5.98 7.59
CA ASN A 126 20.23 5.15 6.63
C ASN A 126 19.43 4.84 5.34
N LEU A 127 18.26 5.46 5.13
CA LEU A 127 17.47 5.29 3.91
C LEU A 127 18.10 6.00 2.71
N PRO A 128 18.11 5.40 1.52
CA PRO A 128 18.43 6.11 0.28
C PRO A 128 17.38 7.18 -0.05
N ASN A 129 17.78 8.31 -0.64
CA ASN A 129 16.89 9.44 -0.96
C ASN A 129 15.67 9.05 -1.84
N LYS A 130 15.78 8.01 -2.67
CA LYS A 130 14.73 7.57 -3.61
C LYS A 130 13.69 6.62 -3.00
N THR A 131 13.60 6.51 -1.67
CA THR A 131 12.77 5.50 -0.99
C THR A 131 11.61 6.10 -0.17
N SER A 132 10.91 7.09 -0.73
CA SER A 132 9.83 7.82 -0.06
C SER A 132 8.75 6.92 0.54
N ALA A 133 8.35 5.84 -0.15
CA ALA A 133 7.36 4.88 0.37
C ALA A 133 7.86 4.08 1.60
N ILE A 134 9.15 3.72 1.64
CA ILE A 134 9.75 3.03 2.79
C ILE A 134 9.90 4.01 3.96
N ARG A 135 10.32 5.25 3.66
CA ARG A 135 10.41 6.33 4.65
C ARG A 135 9.06 6.62 5.29
N LEU A 136 8.00 6.71 4.49
CA LEU A 136 6.61 6.86 4.95
C LEU A 136 6.24 5.74 5.94
N LYS A 137 6.50 4.48 5.58
CA LYS A 137 6.21 3.33 6.46
C LYS A 137 6.98 3.42 7.78
N LEU A 138 8.28 3.72 7.75
CA LEU A 138 9.11 3.79 8.95
C LEU A 138 8.72 4.96 9.87
N LEU A 139 8.37 6.12 9.30
CA LEU A 139 7.85 7.25 10.08
C LEU A 139 6.53 6.90 10.78
N LYS A 140 5.61 6.21 10.08
CA LYS A 140 4.36 5.74 10.70
C LYS A 140 4.61 4.80 11.88
N GLN A 141 5.46 3.78 11.69
CA GLN A 141 5.80 2.83 12.74
C GLN A 141 6.44 3.51 13.96
N ARG A 142 7.33 4.49 13.72
CA ARG A 142 7.95 5.26 14.81
C ARG A 142 6.96 6.18 15.52
N ALA A 143 6.07 6.85 14.78
CA ALA A 143 5.00 7.68 15.35
C ALA A 143 4.02 6.89 16.21
N GLU A 144 3.64 5.69 15.77
CA GLU A 144 2.80 4.76 16.54
C GLU A 144 3.49 4.35 17.84
N LEU A 145 4.78 4.06 17.78
CA LEU A 145 5.57 3.72 18.97
C LEU A 145 5.71 4.93 19.91
N TYR A 146 5.95 6.14 19.40
CA TYR A 146 5.93 7.36 20.21
C TYR A 146 4.58 7.56 20.90
N THR A 147 3.47 7.31 20.19
CA THR A 147 2.11 7.40 20.76
C THR A 147 1.91 6.41 21.90
N GLN A 148 2.40 5.17 21.76
CA GLN A 148 2.36 4.15 22.82
C GLN A 148 3.21 4.51 24.05
N GLN A 149 4.24 5.33 23.86
CA GLN A 149 5.10 5.83 24.93
C GLN A 149 4.66 7.20 25.47
N GLU A 150 3.45 7.66 25.10
CA GLU A 150 2.89 8.97 25.50
C GLU A 150 3.74 10.19 25.05
N MET A 151 4.63 9.98 24.07
CA MET A 151 5.49 11.01 23.47
C MET A 151 4.74 11.73 22.33
N HIS A 152 3.64 12.41 22.67
CA HIS A 152 2.70 12.94 21.67
C HIS A 152 3.30 13.97 20.70
N ASN A 153 4.24 14.82 21.16
CA ASN A 153 4.87 15.83 20.30
C ASN A 153 5.77 15.22 19.22
N ASP A 154 6.52 14.17 19.57
CA ASP A 154 7.37 13.45 18.62
C ASP A 154 6.52 12.64 17.64
N ALA A 155 5.45 11.99 18.12
CA ALA A 155 4.47 11.32 17.28
C ALA A 155 3.84 12.27 16.25
N GLN A 156 3.40 13.46 16.68
CA GLN A 156 2.85 14.47 15.77
C GLN A 156 3.86 14.93 14.72
N THR A 157 5.13 15.09 15.11
CA THR A 157 6.20 15.48 14.19
C THR A 157 6.39 14.43 13.09
N ASP A 158 6.44 13.16 13.46
CA ASP A 158 6.56 12.06 12.49
C ASP A 158 5.32 11.92 11.61
N TYR A 159 4.11 12.07 12.17
CA TYR A 159 2.88 12.04 11.38
C TYR A 159 2.80 13.20 10.38
N ARG A 160 3.28 14.40 10.72
CA ARG A 160 3.36 15.52 9.76
C ARG A 160 4.32 15.23 8.62
N GLN A 161 5.51 14.68 8.92
CA GLN A 161 6.47 14.28 7.89
C GLN A 161 5.91 13.17 7.00
N ALA A 162 5.22 12.19 7.60
CA ALA A 162 4.53 11.13 6.87
C ALA A 162 3.45 11.70 5.95
N LEU A 163 2.67 12.69 6.39
CA LEU A 163 1.64 13.33 5.56
C LEU A 163 2.26 14.01 4.34
N THR A 164 3.35 14.77 4.51
CA THR A 164 4.08 15.41 3.40
C THR A 164 4.58 14.38 2.38
N LEU A 165 5.12 13.24 2.82
CA LEU A 165 5.55 12.17 1.91
C LEU A 165 4.38 11.48 1.22
N ALA A 166 3.25 11.31 1.90
CA ALA A 166 2.05 10.75 1.30
C ALA A 166 1.50 11.68 0.20
N ASP A 167 1.59 13.00 0.38
CA ASP A 167 1.24 13.98 -0.65
C ASP A 167 2.17 13.89 -1.87
N GLU A 168 3.49 13.81 -1.65
CA GLU A 168 4.47 13.61 -2.72
C GLU A 168 4.18 12.34 -3.53
N LEU A 169 3.93 11.22 -2.83
CA LEU A 169 3.61 9.93 -3.45
C LEU A 169 2.27 9.98 -4.20
N TYR A 170 1.24 10.60 -3.64
CA TYR A 170 -0.04 10.78 -4.32
C TYR A 170 0.08 11.56 -5.64
N ASN A 171 0.96 12.57 -5.68
CA ASN A 171 1.16 13.40 -6.85
C ASN A 171 2.02 12.72 -7.93
N THR A 172 2.97 11.87 -7.54
CA THR A 172 3.93 11.23 -8.46
C THR A 172 3.49 9.87 -8.99
N GLN A 173 2.65 9.14 -8.25
CA GLN A 173 2.32 7.74 -8.56
C GLN A 173 1.20 7.60 -9.61
N PRO A 174 1.13 6.45 -10.32
CA PRO A 174 0.09 6.20 -11.31
C PRO A 174 -1.29 6.11 -10.64
N GLN A 175 -2.35 6.36 -11.41
CA GLN A 175 -3.73 6.47 -10.90
C GLN A 175 -4.18 5.27 -10.06
N LYS A 176 -3.73 4.06 -10.39
CA LYS A 176 -4.05 2.82 -9.65
C LYS A 176 -3.53 2.85 -8.21
N GLU A 177 -2.36 3.46 -7.98
CA GLU A 177 -1.71 3.53 -6.66
C GLU A 177 -2.14 4.76 -5.86
N LYS A 178 -2.67 5.81 -6.52
CA LYS A 178 -3.13 7.03 -5.85
C LYS A 178 -4.17 6.77 -4.77
N LEU A 179 -5.06 5.79 -4.97
CA LEU A 179 -6.08 5.43 -3.99
C LEU A 179 -5.48 4.98 -2.66
N GLN A 180 -4.39 4.21 -2.70
CA GLN A 180 -3.70 3.76 -1.49
C GLN A 180 -3.15 4.95 -0.70
N TYR A 181 -2.49 5.89 -1.36
CA TYR A 181 -1.92 7.06 -0.68
C TYR A 181 -2.99 8.03 -0.18
N LEU A 182 -4.15 8.11 -0.85
CA LEU A 182 -5.26 8.91 -0.37
C LEU A 182 -5.89 8.33 0.91
N GLU A 183 -6.05 7.01 0.98
CA GLU A 183 -6.48 6.34 2.22
C GLU A 183 -5.46 6.55 3.34
N GLU A 184 -4.17 6.48 3.03
CA GLU A 184 -3.11 6.74 4.00
C GLU A 184 -3.11 8.18 4.52
N ARG A 185 -3.37 9.17 3.67
CA ARG A 185 -3.51 10.57 4.09
C ARG A 185 -4.67 10.77 5.04
N VAL A 186 -5.83 10.17 4.76
CA VAL A 186 -7.00 10.21 5.66
C VAL A 186 -6.62 9.70 7.04
N ASN A 187 -5.98 8.53 7.11
CA ASN A 187 -5.54 7.94 8.38
C ASN A 187 -4.55 8.86 9.12
N LEU A 188 -3.61 9.49 8.42
CA LEU A 188 -2.64 10.42 9.01
C LEU A 188 -3.31 11.70 9.53
N LEU A 189 -4.29 12.25 8.81
CA LEU A 189 -5.06 13.41 9.23
C LEU A 189 -5.89 13.13 10.49
N GLU A 190 -6.50 11.94 10.58
CA GLU A 190 -7.18 11.50 11.80
C GLU A 190 -6.24 11.43 13.00
N LYS A 191 -5.04 10.85 12.82
CA LYS A 191 -3.99 10.77 13.86
C LYS A 191 -3.48 12.15 14.29
N LEU A 192 -3.48 13.12 13.38
CA LEU A 192 -3.11 14.51 13.67
C LEU A 192 -4.26 15.33 14.29
N GLY A 193 -5.44 14.74 14.49
CA GLY A 193 -6.63 15.44 15.00
C GLY A 193 -7.28 16.41 13.98
N ARG A 194 -6.88 16.35 12.70
CA ARG A 194 -7.41 17.20 11.62
C ARG A 194 -8.67 16.58 11.00
N GLN A 195 -9.68 16.35 11.84
CA GLN A 195 -10.88 15.58 11.50
C GLN A 195 -11.66 16.12 10.30
N ASP A 196 -11.73 17.45 10.12
CA ASP A 196 -12.42 18.04 8.96
C ASP A 196 -11.72 17.70 7.64
N GLU A 197 -10.39 17.76 7.64
CA GLU A 197 -9.62 17.46 6.43
C GLU A 197 -9.63 15.96 6.14
N ALA A 198 -9.55 15.13 7.19
CA ALA A 198 -9.70 13.69 7.07
C ALA A 198 -11.05 13.31 6.46
N ASP A 199 -12.14 13.92 6.93
CA ASP A 199 -13.49 13.68 6.41
C ASP A 199 -13.61 14.11 4.94
N LEU A 200 -13.08 15.29 4.60
CA LEU A 200 -13.11 15.78 3.22
C LEU A 200 -12.30 14.88 2.27
N GLU A 201 -11.09 14.49 2.67
CA GLU A 201 -10.27 13.54 1.91
C GLU A 201 -10.90 12.15 1.86
N GLY A 202 -11.54 11.71 2.93
CA GLY A 202 -12.29 10.45 3.00
C GLY A 202 -13.44 10.42 2.01
N LEU A 203 -14.18 11.53 1.88
CA LEU A 203 -15.20 11.67 0.84
C LEU A 203 -14.59 11.61 -0.57
N ASN A 204 -13.50 12.31 -0.82
CA ASN A 204 -12.79 12.25 -2.11
C ASN A 204 -12.30 10.82 -2.42
N TYR A 205 -11.77 10.11 -1.42
CA TYR A 205 -11.39 8.70 -1.52
C TYR A 205 -12.58 7.84 -1.91
N THR A 206 -13.72 7.95 -1.21
CA THR A 206 -14.91 7.14 -1.53
C THR A 206 -15.38 7.37 -2.97
N TYR A 207 -15.29 8.60 -3.49
CA TYR A 207 -15.66 8.91 -4.87
C TYR A 207 -14.71 8.27 -5.89
N LEU A 208 -13.39 8.44 -5.70
CA LEU A 208 -12.39 7.87 -6.60
C LEU A 208 -12.37 6.34 -6.54
N ALA A 209 -12.54 5.76 -5.36
CA ALA A 209 -12.59 4.32 -5.16
C ALA A 209 -13.79 3.69 -5.87
N GLU A 210 -14.97 4.31 -5.77
CA GLU A 210 -16.18 3.84 -6.48
C GLU A 210 -15.99 3.91 -8.00
N LYS A 211 -15.38 4.99 -8.52
CA LYS A 211 -15.09 5.14 -9.95
C LYS A 211 -14.07 4.12 -10.47
N ALA A 212 -13.19 3.61 -9.60
CA ALA A 212 -12.22 2.59 -9.96
C ALA A 212 -12.79 1.16 -9.97
N LEU A 213 -14.00 0.95 -9.43
CA LEU A 213 -14.68 -0.34 -9.51
C LEU A 213 -15.17 -0.61 -10.94
N PRO A 214 -15.16 -1.88 -11.39
CA PRO A 214 -15.73 -2.24 -12.67
C PRO A 214 -17.23 -1.89 -12.71
N GLU A 215 -17.71 -1.49 -13.88
CA GLU A 215 -19.15 -1.30 -14.11
C GLU A 215 -19.90 -2.60 -13.83
N LYS A 216 -21.11 -2.48 -13.25
CA LYS A 216 -21.96 -3.63 -12.95
C LYS A 216 -22.30 -4.36 -14.25
N LYS A 217 -21.84 -5.60 -14.37
CA LYS A 217 -22.18 -6.49 -15.48
C LYS A 217 -23.21 -7.51 -15.00
N ILE A 218 -24.06 -7.97 -15.92
CA ILE A 218 -24.96 -9.09 -15.65
C ILE A 218 -24.09 -10.34 -15.54
N ALA A 219 -24.00 -10.93 -14.35
CA ALA A 219 -23.26 -12.16 -14.14
C ALA A 219 -24.02 -13.33 -14.79
N MET A 220 -23.41 -13.99 -15.76
CA MET A 220 -23.99 -15.15 -16.46
C MET A 220 -23.39 -16.49 -16.01
N GLY A 221 -22.48 -16.49 -15.02
CA GLY A 221 -21.81 -17.69 -14.52
C GLY A 221 -21.41 -17.56 -13.05
N VAL A 222 -21.00 -18.69 -12.44
CA VAL A 222 -20.64 -18.76 -11.02
C VAL A 222 -19.44 -17.88 -10.68
N ARG A 223 -18.43 -17.86 -11.56
CA ARG A 223 -17.22 -17.05 -11.37
C ARG A 223 -17.54 -15.56 -11.45
N GLU A 224 -18.29 -15.16 -12.46
CA GLU A 224 -18.78 -13.78 -12.64
C GLU A 224 -19.68 -13.39 -11.46
N GLY A 225 -20.47 -14.32 -10.93
CA GLY A 225 -21.29 -14.11 -9.73
C GLY A 225 -20.45 -13.80 -8.49
N ILE A 226 -19.35 -14.53 -8.26
CA ILE A 226 -18.44 -14.29 -7.14
C ILE A 226 -17.70 -12.95 -7.30
N GLU A 227 -17.21 -12.65 -8.51
CA GLU A 227 -16.55 -11.38 -8.81
C GLU A 227 -17.53 -10.19 -8.62
N GLN A 228 -18.77 -10.35 -9.09
CA GLN A 228 -19.83 -9.36 -8.91
C GLN A 228 -20.18 -9.16 -7.43
N ALA A 229 -20.33 -10.24 -6.66
CA ALA A 229 -20.58 -10.17 -5.21
C ALA A 229 -19.45 -9.43 -4.47
N ASN A 230 -18.19 -9.70 -4.82
CA ASN A 230 -17.03 -9.00 -4.25
C ASN A 230 -17.05 -7.49 -4.59
N THR A 231 -17.43 -7.12 -5.81
CA THR A 231 -17.50 -5.71 -6.22
C THR A 231 -18.68 -4.97 -5.59
N ASP A 232 -19.83 -5.63 -5.44
CA ASP A 232 -21.01 -5.07 -4.77
C ASP A 232 -20.76 -4.92 -3.25
N SER A 233 -20.08 -5.87 -2.62
CA SER A 233 -19.61 -5.75 -1.23
C SER A 233 -18.71 -4.52 -1.04
N LYS A 234 -17.69 -4.34 -1.89
CA LYS A 234 -16.82 -3.15 -1.86
C LYS A 234 -17.60 -1.86 -2.07
N ARG A 235 -18.59 -1.84 -2.96
CA ARG A 235 -19.42 -0.65 -3.21
C ARG A 235 -20.26 -0.31 -1.98
N ASN A 236 -20.83 -1.31 -1.30
CA ASN A 236 -21.57 -1.12 -0.06
C ASN A 236 -20.68 -0.58 1.07
N ASP A 237 -19.44 -1.06 1.19
CA ASP A 237 -18.47 -0.53 2.16
C ASP A 237 -18.18 0.96 1.90
N ILE A 238 -17.97 1.32 0.63
CA ILE A 238 -17.74 2.71 0.21
C ILE A 238 -18.95 3.59 0.54
N HIS A 239 -20.17 3.13 0.23
CA HIS A 239 -21.41 3.87 0.53
C HIS A 239 -21.61 4.04 2.03
N THR A 240 -21.33 3.01 2.81
CA THR A 240 -21.41 3.04 4.28
C THR A 240 -20.43 4.05 4.87
N LYS A 241 -19.16 4.02 4.43
CA LYS A 241 -18.14 5.01 4.83
C LYS A 241 -18.57 6.43 4.46
N ARG A 242 -19.01 6.65 3.22
CA ARG A 242 -19.45 7.97 2.75
C ARG A 242 -20.65 8.49 3.53
N LYS A 243 -21.63 7.63 3.79
CA LYS A 243 -22.81 7.95 4.59
C LYS A 243 -22.40 8.38 6.01
N ALA A 244 -21.54 7.61 6.67
CA ALA A 244 -21.07 7.93 8.02
C ALA A 244 -20.38 9.31 8.11
N ILE A 245 -19.64 9.72 7.08
CA ILE A 245 -19.01 11.06 7.04
C ILE A 245 -20.06 12.16 6.78
N LEU A 246 -20.98 11.95 5.83
CA LEU A 246 -22.02 12.94 5.50
C LEU A 246 -23.06 13.12 6.62
N ASP A 247 -23.38 12.06 7.36
CA ASP A 247 -24.34 12.08 8.47
C ASP A 247 -23.86 12.95 9.64
N ARG A 248 -22.55 13.26 9.73
CA ARG A 248 -22.01 14.25 10.68
C ARG A 248 -22.42 15.68 10.35
N GLY A 249 -22.98 15.93 9.17
CA GLY A 249 -23.56 17.22 8.78
C GLY A 249 -22.56 18.33 8.43
N ARG A 250 -21.24 18.10 8.58
CA ARG A 250 -20.18 19.10 8.30
C ARG A 250 -19.91 19.32 6.81
N PHE A 251 -20.18 18.30 6.00
CA PHE A 251 -19.92 18.30 4.57
C PHE A 251 -21.16 17.94 3.77
N LYS A 252 -21.26 18.48 2.56
CA LYS A 252 -22.29 18.17 1.57
C LYS A 252 -21.66 17.74 0.27
N ALA A 253 -22.28 16.77 -0.39
CA ALA A 253 -21.95 16.40 -1.77
C ALA A 253 -22.77 17.30 -2.71
N LEU A 254 -22.11 18.01 -3.59
CA LEU A 254 -22.74 18.84 -4.63
C LEU A 254 -22.39 18.29 -6.01
N GLY A 255 -23.28 18.47 -6.98
CA GLY A 255 -22.97 18.21 -8.37
C GLY A 255 -23.99 18.81 -9.32
N TYR A 256 -23.67 18.85 -10.60
CA TYR A 256 -24.55 19.37 -11.64
C TYR A 256 -25.48 18.28 -12.16
N CYS A 257 -26.80 18.44 -11.94
CA CYS A 257 -27.80 17.52 -12.45
C CYS A 257 -28.29 17.95 -13.84
N ARG A 258 -28.09 17.11 -14.86
CA ARG A 258 -28.50 17.43 -16.25
C ARG A 258 -30.02 17.59 -16.42
N LYS A 259 -30.82 16.91 -15.59
CA LYS A 259 -32.29 16.94 -15.64
C LYS A 259 -32.86 18.18 -14.95
N CYS A 260 -32.37 18.50 -13.75
CA CYS A 260 -32.74 19.73 -13.03
C CYS A 260 -32.13 21.00 -13.66
N LYS A 261 -31.07 20.87 -14.46
CA LYS A 261 -30.30 21.97 -15.07
C LYS A 261 -29.73 22.97 -14.05
N THR A 262 -29.39 22.49 -12.86
CA THR A 262 -28.87 23.31 -11.76
C THR A 262 -27.91 22.49 -10.88
N ALA A 263 -27.10 23.16 -10.07
CA ALA A 263 -26.32 22.53 -9.01
C ALA A 263 -27.27 22.03 -7.91
N VAL A 264 -27.14 20.75 -7.56
CA VAL A 264 -28.00 20.08 -6.57
C VAL A 264 -27.16 19.44 -5.47
N GLU A 265 -27.75 19.32 -4.29
CA GLU A 265 -27.21 18.46 -3.24
C GLU A 265 -27.44 16.99 -3.62
N LEU A 266 -26.42 16.17 -3.35
CA LEU A 266 -26.41 14.74 -3.62
C LEU A 266 -26.57 13.95 -2.34
N ASP A 267 -27.14 12.75 -2.45
CA ASP A 267 -27.16 11.78 -1.36
C ASP A 267 -25.81 11.04 -1.22
N HIS A 268 -25.73 10.11 -0.27
CA HIS A 268 -24.53 9.29 -0.03
C HIS A 268 -24.25 8.28 -1.16
N THR A 269 -25.20 8.06 -2.08
CA THR A 269 -25.01 7.29 -3.31
C THR A 269 -24.66 8.18 -4.51
N LEU A 270 -24.42 9.48 -4.27
CA LEU A 270 -24.11 10.50 -5.26
C LEU A 270 -25.24 10.75 -6.27
N ARG A 271 -26.48 10.44 -5.91
CA ARG A 271 -27.68 10.74 -6.71
C ARG A 271 -28.29 12.07 -6.32
N CYS A 272 -29.04 12.66 -7.25
CA CYS A 272 -29.75 13.92 -7.02
C CYS A 272 -30.79 13.77 -5.92
N LYS A 273 -30.72 14.58 -4.85
CA LYS A 273 -31.74 14.57 -3.79
C LYS A 273 -33.13 15.03 -4.23
N VAL A 274 -33.23 15.81 -5.31
CA VAL A 274 -34.52 16.29 -5.84
C VAL A 274 -35.33 15.15 -6.45
N ASN A 275 -34.66 14.24 -7.17
CA ASN A 275 -35.28 13.06 -7.76
C ASN A 275 -34.24 11.95 -7.97
N ALA A 276 -34.45 10.82 -7.32
CA ALA A 276 -33.56 9.66 -7.36
C ALA A 276 -33.43 9.00 -8.75
N MET A 277 -34.37 9.28 -9.67
CA MET A 277 -34.35 8.84 -11.08
C MET A 277 -33.38 9.65 -11.97
N HIS A 278 -32.68 10.64 -11.42
CA HIS A 278 -31.70 11.43 -12.15
C HIS A 278 -30.31 10.78 -12.08
N ASP A 279 -30.03 9.83 -12.97
CA ASP A 279 -28.88 8.92 -12.86
C ASP A 279 -27.50 9.54 -13.17
N LYS A 280 -27.43 10.75 -13.73
CA LYS A 280 -26.17 11.33 -14.24
C LYS A 280 -25.92 12.73 -13.69
N VAL A 281 -25.13 12.79 -12.64
CA VAL A 281 -24.60 14.01 -12.06
C VAL A 281 -23.15 14.22 -12.53
N LYS A 282 -22.83 15.43 -12.99
CA LYS A 282 -21.46 15.83 -13.37
C LYS A 282 -20.81 16.65 -12.26
N SER A 283 -19.48 16.78 -12.32
CA SER A 283 -18.73 17.76 -11.50
C SER A 283 -18.99 17.62 -10.01
N ILE A 284 -18.96 16.37 -9.52
CA ILE A 284 -19.19 16.05 -8.10
C ILE A 284 -18.05 16.69 -7.28
N ARG A 285 -18.43 17.46 -6.27
CA ARG A 285 -17.52 18.06 -5.29
C ARG A 285 -18.08 17.87 -3.89
N PHE A 286 -17.19 17.59 -2.94
CA PHE A 286 -17.52 17.61 -1.52
C PHE A 286 -17.09 18.96 -0.94
N VAL A 287 -17.98 19.60 -0.20
CA VAL A 287 -17.77 20.97 0.30
C VAL A 287 -18.20 21.08 1.76
N ARG A 288 -17.56 22.00 2.50
CA ARG A 288 -18.05 22.42 3.81
C ARG A 288 -19.39 23.13 3.64
N VAL A 289 -20.29 23.01 4.62
CA VAL A 289 -21.62 23.64 4.56
C VAL A 289 -21.55 25.15 4.34
N GLU A 290 -20.58 25.81 4.97
CA GLU A 290 -20.36 27.27 4.85
C GLU A 290 -19.93 27.73 3.45
N GLU A 291 -19.38 26.83 2.63
CA GLU A 291 -18.92 27.14 1.26
C GLU A 291 -19.94 26.74 0.18
N MET A 292 -21.08 26.18 0.59
CA MET A 292 -22.03 25.52 -0.31
C MET A 292 -22.55 26.45 -1.40
N ASP A 293 -22.92 27.68 -1.07
CA ASP A 293 -23.54 28.61 -2.02
C ASP A 293 -22.54 29.11 -3.07
N ARG A 294 -21.30 29.39 -2.65
CA ARG A 294 -20.19 29.75 -3.56
C ARG A 294 -19.97 28.62 -4.57
N VAL A 295 -19.85 27.39 -4.09
CA VAL A 295 -19.56 26.25 -4.97
C VAL A 295 -20.75 25.88 -5.86
N LYS A 296 -21.99 26.07 -5.41
CA LYS A 296 -23.18 25.92 -6.28
C LYS A 296 -23.14 26.87 -7.48
N GLN A 297 -22.74 28.12 -7.26
CA GLN A 297 -22.58 29.11 -8.34
C GLN A 297 -21.49 28.68 -9.32
N GLU A 298 -20.32 28.26 -8.82
CA GLU A 298 -19.22 27.73 -9.66
C GLU A 298 -19.64 26.52 -10.51
N ILE A 299 -20.31 25.55 -9.89
CA ILE A 299 -20.78 24.34 -10.59
C ILE A 299 -21.79 24.72 -11.68
N SER A 300 -22.69 25.66 -11.40
CA SER A 300 -23.68 26.14 -12.36
C SER A 300 -23.06 26.91 -13.52
N ALA A 301 -21.97 27.65 -13.27
CA ALA A 301 -21.22 28.38 -14.28
C ALA A 301 -20.39 27.45 -15.19
N SER A 302 -19.99 26.27 -14.70
CA SER A 302 -19.20 25.27 -15.45
C SER A 302 -20.01 24.40 -16.44
N ARG A 303 -21.27 24.76 -16.70
CA ARG A 303 -22.26 23.97 -17.44
C ARG A 303 -21.91 23.72 -18.91
#